data_AF-A0A523HCY2-F1
#
_entry.id   AF-A0A523HCY2-F1
#
_cell.length_a   1.000
_cell.length_b   1.000
_cell.length_c   1.000
_cell.angle_alpha   90.00
_cell.angle_beta   90.00
_cell.angle_gamma   90.00
#
_symmetry.space_group_name_H-M   'P 1'
#
loop_
_entity.id
_entity.type
_entity.pdbx_description
1 polymer ?
#
loop_
_entity_poly.entity_id
_entity_poly.type
_entity_poly.pdbx_seq_one_letter_code
_entity_poly.pdbx_strand_id
1 'polypeptide(L)'
;MLYKKSMISIFIAFAFAFILGTVPIASAADNSPAGQSADNGFMVAKALQSSASMMGNMRGRMRHGGRSYAHMIATHADELELSDAQLGRIVRLHLKHAQEHKQFKKRIRKSMMQLHHESMKPSTDEATLRKLGNDYVEVFKAMLEQHIRNRNVVHAILSADQRDQLKTMKMDHGMHGSNHSQHYY
;
A
#
# COMPACT_ATOMS: atom_id res chain seq x y z
N MET A 1 -46.62 24.39 -12.32
CA MET A 1 -46.39 23.49 -11.16
C MET A 1 -44.91 23.16 -11.09
N LEU A 2 -44.19 23.74 -10.12
CA LEU A 2 -42.76 23.54 -9.89
C LEU A 2 -42.52 22.30 -9.02
N TYR A 3 -41.81 21.30 -9.52
CA TYR A 3 -41.23 20.24 -8.69
C TYR A 3 -39.77 20.58 -8.39
N LYS A 4 -39.52 21.15 -7.21
CA LYS A 4 -38.17 21.25 -6.63
C LYS A 4 -37.79 19.88 -6.04
N LYS A 5 -36.80 19.20 -6.62
CA LYS A 5 -36.18 18.02 -5.98
C LYS A 5 -35.15 18.51 -4.97
N SER A 6 -35.37 18.17 -3.70
CA SER A 6 -34.46 18.44 -2.59
C SER A 6 -33.25 17.51 -2.68
N MET A 7 -32.05 18.08 -2.82
CA MET A 7 -30.77 17.39 -2.68
C MET A 7 -30.44 17.30 -1.20
N ILE A 8 -30.63 16.12 -0.59
CA ILE A 8 -30.15 15.87 0.78
C ILE A 8 -28.66 15.52 0.67
N SER A 9 -27.80 16.52 0.86
CA SER A 9 -26.36 16.35 1.02
C SER A 9 -26.04 16.08 2.49
N ILE A 10 -25.61 14.86 2.81
CA ILE A 10 -25.15 14.50 4.16
C ILE A 10 -23.63 14.73 4.19
N PHE A 11 -23.22 15.86 4.78
CA PHE A 11 -21.82 16.10 5.15
C PHE A 11 -21.53 15.43 6.49
N ILE A 12 -20.82 14.31 6.47
CA ILE A 12 -20.30 13.67 7.68
C ILE A 12 -18.93 14.28 7.97
N ALA A 13 -18.89 15.29 8.83
CA ALA A 13 -17.66 15.84 9.36
C ALA A 13 -17.25 15.01 10.60
N PHE A 14 -16.19 14.20 10.47
CA PHE A 14 -15.54 13.56 11.62
C PHE A 14 -14.38 14.44 12.08
N ALA A 15 -14.58 15.13 13.21
CA ALA A 15 -13.50 15.79 13.93
C ALA A 15 -12.83 14.77 14.87
N PHE A 16 -11.55 14.50 14.68
CA PHE A 16 -10.73 13.77 15.64
C PHE A 16 -9.87 14.76 16.41
N ALA A 17 -10.11 14.88 17.71
CA ALA A 17 -9.27 15.64 18.62
C ALA A 17 -7.97 14.87 18.91
N PHE A 18 -6.82 15.48 18.59
CA PHE A 18 -5.52 15.01 19.05
C PHE A 18 -5.27 15.55 20.47
N ILE A 19 -5.22 14.67 21.45
CA ILE A 19 -4.70 14.99 22.78
C ILE A 19 -3.18 14.77 22.73
N LEU A 20 -2.42 15.86 22.63
CA LEU A 20 -0.97 15.87 22.83
C LEU A 20 -0.71 15.81 24.34
N GLY A 21 -0.42 14.62 24.86
CA GLY A 21 0.14 14.46 26.19
C GLY A 21 1.59 14.89 26.20
N THR A 22 1.90 16.05 26.78
CA THR A 22 3.27 16.46 27.11
C THR A 22 3.64 15.80 28.44
N VAL A 23 4.69 14.99 28.44
CA VAL A 23 5.32 14.51 29.68
C VAL A 23 6.65 15.26 29.82
N PRO A 24 6.91 15.96 30.94
CA PRO A 24 8.21 16.57 31.19
C PRO A 24 9.19 15.47 31.62
N ILE A 25 10.26 15.26 30.86
CA ILE A 25 11.42 14.52 31.35
C ILE A 25 12.42 15.55 31.86
N ALA A 26 12.64 15.48 33.17
CA ALA A 26 13.53 16.33 33.93
C ALA A 26 14.97 16.28 33.40
N SER A 27 15.59 17.46 33.42
CA SER A 27 17.03 17.65 33.32
C SER A 27 17.72 17.07 34.56
N ALA A 28 18.75 16.26 34.34
CA ALA A 28 19.78 15.98 35.33
C ALA A 28 21.16 16.19 34.69
N ALA A 29 21.77 17.33 35.01
CA ALA A 29 23.22 17.49 35.15
C ALA A 29 23.69 16.62 36.35
N ASP A 30 24.91 16.13 36.50
CA ASP A 30 26.17 16.15 35.76
C ASP A 30 26.56 14.67 35.57
N ASN A 31 27.53 14.32 34.72
CA ASN A 31 28.85 13.85 35.15
C ASN A 31 29.76 13.80 33.91
N SER A 32 30.83 14.60 33.92
CA SER A 32 31.95 14.41 33.01
C SER A 32 32.82 13.25 33.49
N PRO A 33 33.32 12.42 32.56
CA PRO A 33 34.73 12.11 32.62
C PRO A 33 35.39 12.38 31.26
N ALA A 34 36.50 13.09 31.33
CA ALA A 34 37.47 13.21 30.26
C ALA A 34 37.97 11.83 29.82
N GLY A 35 38.16 11.66 28.51
CA GLY A 35 39.06 10.65 27.94
C GLY A 35 38.50 9.89 26.75
N GLN A 36 39.31 9.84 25.69
CA GLN A 36 39.28 8.94 24.53
C GLN A 36 38.39 9.41 23.36
N SER A 37 38.95 10.23 22.47
CA SER A 37 39.79 9.80 21.34
C SER A 37 38.98 9.13 20.23
N ALA A 38 38.65 9.94 19.21
CA ALA A 38 38.61 9.58 17.80
C ALA A 38 38.18 8.16 17.42
N ASP A 39 36.87 7.86 17.40
CA ASP A 39 36.37 6.73 16.59
C ASP A 39 34.91 6.88 16.07
N ASN A 40 34.45 8.12 15.88
CA ASN A 40 33.08 8.38 15.41
C ASN A 40 32.91 8.18 13.89
N GLY A 41 34.00 7.93 13.14
CA GLY A 41 33.95 7.68 11.70
C GLY A 41 33.56 6.24 11.35
N PHE A 42 33.97 5.26 12.16
CA PHE A 42 33.79 3.85 11.83
C PHE A 42 32.39 3.32 12.19
N MET A 43 31.79 3.83 13.28
CA MET A 43 30.42 3.48 13.69
C MET A 43 29.35 4.03 12.73
N VAL A 44 29.56 5.23 12.17
CA VAL A 44 28.67 5.80 11.14
C VAL A 44 28.78 5.02 9.84
N ALA A 45 29.99 4.64 9.43
CA ALA A 45 30.20 3.83 8.24
C ALA A 45 29.56 2.43 8.37
N LYS A 46 29.61 1.80 9.56
CA LYS A 46 29.00 0.49 9.79
C LYS A 46 27.46 0.55 9.86
N ALA A 47 26.89 1.65 10.36
CA ALA A 47 25.45 1.89 10.31
C ALA A 47 24.97 2.08 8.86
N LEU A 48 25.65 2.91 8.06
CA LEU A 48 25.40 3.09 6.62
C LEU A 48 25.64 1.82 5.80
N GLN A 49 26.65 1.02 6.14
CA GLN A 49 26.95 -0.24 5.46
C GLN A 49 25.95 -1.33 5.83
N SER A 50 25.44 -1.33 7.06
CA SER A 50 24.34 -2.22 7.49
C SER A 50 23.00 -1.83 6.87
N SER A 51 22.71 -0.53 6.69
CA SER A 51 21.50 -0.06 6.01
C SER A 51 21.58 -0.37 4.52
N ALA A 52 22.73 -0.14 3.87
CA ALA A 52 22.96 -0.47 2.47
C ALA A 52 22.87 -1.98 2.20
N SER A 53 23.45 -2.83 3.07
CA SER A 53 23.36 -4.29 2.98
C SER A 53 21.92 -4.81 3.21
N MET A 54 21.21 -4.26 4.19
CA MET A 54 19.78 -4.56 4.38
C MET A 54 18.93 -4.09 3.20
N MET A 55 19.21 -2.91 2.64
CA MET A 55 18.49 -2.36 1.48
C MET A 55 18.71 -3.19 0.21
N GLY A 56 19.95 -3.65 -0.04
CA GLY A 56 20.25 -4.57 -1.14
C GLY A 56 19.44 -5.86 -1.05
N ASN A 57 19.34 -6.44 0.15
CA ASN A 57 18.52 -7.62 0.41
C ASN A 57 17.00 -7.34 0.32
N MET A 58 16.53 -6.15 0.72
CA MET A 58 15.12 -5.76 0.58
C MET A 58 14.72 -5.59 -0.90
N ARG A 59 15.58 -4.97 -1.73
CA ARG A 59 15.39 -4.86 -3.18
C ARG A 59 15.25 -6.25 -3.82
N GLY A 60 16.08 -7.22 -3.41
CA GLY A 60 15.99 -8.61 -3.88
C GLY A 60 14.67 -9.31 -3.53
N ARG A 61 14.18 -9.15 -2.29
CA ARG A 61 12.91 -9.75 -1.85
C ARG A 61 11.66 -9.15 -2.52
N MET A 62 11.76 -7.94 -3.06
CA MET A 62 10.65 -7.29 -3.77
C MET A 62 10.33 -7.93 -5.13
N ARG A 63 11.25 -8.70 -5.74
CA ARG A 63 11.02 -9.33 -7.07
C ARG A 63 9.99 -10.47 -7.09
N HIS A 64 9.62 -11.02 -5.94
CA HIS A 64 8.75 -12.22 -5.85
C HIS A 64 7.38 -11.99 -5.20
N GLY A 65 7.06 -10.76 -4.78
CA GLY A 65 5.74 -10.37 -4.28
C GLY A 65 4.93 -9.68 -5.37
N GLY A 66 3.61 -9.89 -5.42
CA GLY A 66 2.75 -9.29 -6.45
C GLY A 66 2.99 -7.78 -6.66
N ARG A 67 2.93 -7.32 -7.91
CA ARG A 67 3.25 -5.93 -8.30
C ARG A 67 2.20 -4.95 -7.75
N SER A 68 2.47 -4.39 -6.56
CA SER A 68 1.65 -3.31 -5.98
C SER A 68 2.15 -1.93 -6.42
N TYR A 69 1.32 -0.89 -6.28
CA TYR A 69 1.76 0.49 -6.54
C TYR A 69 3.01 0.87 -5.74
N ALA A 70 3.06 0.55 -4.45
CA ALA A 70 4.24 0.79 -3.61
C ALA A 70 5.49 0.05 -4.10
N HIS A 71 5.33 -1.16 -4.66
CA HIS A 71 6.45 -1.89 -5.26
C HIS A 71 6.99 -1.18 -6.49
N MET A 72 6.10 -0.73 -7.38
CA MET A 72 6.50 0.03 -8.57
C MET A 72 7.22 1.32 -8.20
N ILE A 73 6.78 2.05 -7.17
CA ILE A 73 7.51 3.25 -6.72
C ILE A 73 8.88 2.89 -6.14
N ALA A 74 8.98 1.81 -5.37
CA ALA A 74 10.25 1.34 -4.83
C ALA A 74 11.26 0.89 -5.89
N THR A 75 10.81 0.40 -7.06
CA THR A 75 11.72 0.04 -8.17
C THR A 75 12.33 1.26 -8.84
N HIS A 76 11.72 2.44 -8.70
CA HIS A 76 12.23 3.73 -9.19
C HIS A 76 12.92 4.55 -8.08
N ALA A 77 13.38 3.90 -7.00
CA ALA A 77 13.89 4.64 -5.84
C ALA A 77 15.10 5.53 -6.14
N ASP A 78 15.99 5.09 -7.05
CA ASP A 78 17.18 5.87 -7.42
C ASP A 78 16.78 7.08 -8.29
N GLU A 79 15.89 6.86 -9.26
CA GLU A 79 15.38 7.92 -10.14
C GLU A 79 14.57 8.98 -9.37
N LEU A 80 13.84 8.59 -8.33
CA LEU A 80 13.08 9.48 -7.45
C LEU A 80 13.90 10.03 -6.29
N GLU A 81 15.18 9.67 -6.19
CA GLU A 81 16.07 10.04 -5.07
C GLU A 81 15.41 9.80 -3.70
N LEU A 82 14.80 8.63 -3.52
CA LEU A 82 14.12 8.31 -2.27
C LEU A 82 15.14 8.17 -1.14
N SER A 83 14.95 8.95 -0.07
CA SER A 83 15.70 8.73 1.17
C SER A 83 15.44 7.33 1.74
N ASP A 84 16.42 6.78 2.48
CA ASP A 84 16.30 5.49 3.17
C ASP A 84 15.02 5.40 4.02
N ALA A 85 14.66 6.52 4.67
CA ALA A 85 13.44 6.62 5.47
C ALA A 85 12.17 6.48 4.62
N GLN A 86 12.10 7.16 3.46
CA GLN A 86 10.99 7.05 2.52
C GLN A 86 10.91 5.65 1.93
N LEU A 87 12.03 5.12 1.43
CA LEU A 87 12.09 3.78 0.83
C LEU A 87 11.66 2.72 1.86
N GLY A 88 12.17 2.78 3.09
CA GLY A 88 11.80 1.85 4.15
C GLY A 88 10.31 1.88 4.47
N ARG A 89 9.67 3.06 4.47
CA ARG A 89 8.21 3.18 4.65
C ARG A 89 7.45 2.57 3.47
N ILE A 90 7.87 2.83 2.23
CA ILE A 90 7.24 2.29 1.01
C ILE A 90 7.37 0.76 0.95
N VAL A 91 8.53 0.21 1.32
CA VAL A 91 8.76 -1.25 1.35
C VAL A 91 7.86 -1.95 2.37
N ARG A 92 7.78 -1.43 3.60
CA ARG A 92 6.87 -1.98 4.63
C ARG A 92 5.41 -1.92 4.18
N LEU A 93 5.03 -0.82 3.54
CA LEU A 93 3.71 -0.62 2.98
C LEU A 93 3.40 -1.67 1.88
N HIS A 94 4.33 -1.93 0.97
CA HIS A 94 4.20 -3.00 -0.04
C HIS A 94 3.97 -4.38 0.59
N LEU A 95 4.75 -4.75 1.60
CA LEU A 95 4.62 -6.06 2.26
C LEU A 95 3.24 -6.23 2.92
N LYS A 96 2.77 -5.20 3.63
CA LYS A 96 1.41 -5.18 4.20
C LYS A 96 0.35 -5.35 3.11
N HIS A 97 0.46 -4.59 2.01
CA HIS A 97 -0.49 -4.65 0.90
C HIS A 97 -0.51 -6.02 0.21
N ALA A 98 0.66 -6.65 0.04
CA ALA A 98 0.74 -7.97 -0.58
C ALA A 98 -0.06 -9.01 0.21
N GLN A 99 -0.09 -8.90 1.55
CA GLN A 99 -0.90 -9.78 2.40
C GLN A 99 -2.40 -9.49 2.29
N GLU A 100 -2.80 -8.22 2.37
CA GLU A 100 -4.21 -7.81 2.27
C GLU A 100 -4.79 -8.13 0.88
N HIS A 101 -4.01 -7.89 -0.18
CA HIS A 101 -4.42 -8.18 -1.55
C HIS A 101 -4.66 -9.69 -1.79
N LYS A 102 -3.89 -10.57 -1.14
CA LYS A 102 -4.15 -12.02 -1.19
C LYS A 102 -5.54 -12.37 -0.64
N GLN A 103 -6.01 -11.67 0.39
CA GLN A 103 -7.34 -11.92 0.96
C GLN A 103 -8.46 -11.48 0.01
N PHE A 104 -8.31 -10.32 -0.64
CA PHE A 104 -9.26 -9.90 -1.68
C PHE A 104 -9.28 -10.87 -2.85
N LYS A 105 -8.11 -11.29 -3.36
CA LYS A 105 -8.03 -12.25 -4.47
C LYS A 105 -8.81 -13.54 -4.15
N LYS A 106 -8.69 -14.06 -2.92
CA LYS A 106 -9.46 -15.22 -2.46
C LYS A 106 -10.96 -14.96 -2.44
N ARG A 107 -11.39 -13.82 -1.89
CA ARG A 107 -12.81 -13.46 -1.80
C ARG A 107 -13.45 -13.24 -3.18
N ILE A 108 -12.76 -12.53 -4.07
CA ILE A 108 -13.18 -12.28 -5.46
C ILE A 108 -13.32 -13.61 -6.21
N ARG A 109 -12.32 -14.49 -6.10
CA ARG A 109 -12.39 -15.82 -6.75
C ARG A 109 -13.58 -16.61 -6.20
N LYS A 110 -13.80 -16.61 -4.88
CA LYS A 110 -14.91 -17.33 -4.26
C LYS A 110 -16.27 -16.80 -4.72
N SER A 111 -16.50 -15.48 -4.67
CA SER A 111 -17.78 -14.90 -5.09
C SER A 111 -18.04 -15.12 -6.58
N MET A 112 -17.02 -15.00 -7.42
CA MET A 112 -17.15 -15.25 -8.86
C MET A 112 -17.44 -16.73 -9.16
N MET A 113 -16.81 -17.67 -8.46
CA MET A 113 -17.12 -19.10 -8.60
C MET A 113 -18.54 -19.44 -8.16
N GLN A 114 -19.00 -18.85 -7.05
CA GLN A 114 -20.37 -19.06 -6.56
C GLN A 114 -21.40 -18.51 -7.55
N LEU A 115 -21.19 -17.29 -8.04
CA LEU A 115 -22.03 -16.69 -9.08
C LEU A 115 -22.06 -17.57 -10.34
N HIS A 116 -20.89 -17.99 -10.83
CA HIS A 116 -20.80 -18.84 -12.01
C HIS A 116 -21.56 -20.16 -11.80
N HIS A 117 -21.32 -20.85 -10.70
CA HIS A 117 -21.99 -22.12 -10.40
C HIS A 117 -23.52 -21.99 -10.35
N GLU A 118 -24.03 -20.95 -9.68
CA GLU A 118 -25.47 -20.70 -9.58
C GLU A 118 -26.08 -20.25 -10.92
N SER A 119 -25.35 -19.47 -11.73
CA SER A 119 -25.80 -19.03 -13.06
C SER A 119 -25.97 -20.17 -14.07
N MET A 120 -25.32 -21.31 -13.83
CA MET A 120 -25.39 -22.49 -14.71
C MET A 120 -26.54 -23.43 -14.32
N LYS A 121 -27.28 -23.15 -13.24
CA LYS A 121 -28.44 -23.93 -12.82
C LYS A 121 -29.73 -23.32 -13.38
N PRO A 122 -30.53 -24.06 -14.16
CA PRO A 122 -31.77 -23.52 -14.74
C PRO A 122 -32.84 -23.23 -13.68
N SER A 123 -32.71 -23.77 -12.47
CA SER A 123 -33.63 -23.57 -11.35
C SER A 123 -33.30 -22.36 -10.48
N THR A 124 -32.16 -21.70 -10.69
CA THR A 124 -31.75 -20.57 -9.85
C THR A 124 -32.55 -19.32 -10.24
N ASP A 125 -33.15 -18.69 -9.24
CA ASP A 125 -33.97 -17.50 -9.44
C ASP A 125 -33.12 -16.23 -9.65
N GLU A 126 -33.73 -15.23 -10.30
CA GLU A 126 -33.05 -13.97 -10.60
C GLU A 126 -32.58 -13.22 -9.34
N ALA A 127 -33.31 -13.28 -8.23
CA ALA A 127 -32.95 -12.55 -7.02
C ALA A 127 -31.66 -13.12 -6.41
N THR A 128 -31.49 -14.44 -6.44
CA THR A 128 -30.25 -15.11 -6.05
C THR A 128 -29.08 -14.68 -6.93
N LEU A 129 -29.25 -14.66 -8.26
CA LEU A 129 -28.19 -14.21 -9.17
C LEU A 129 -27.80 -12.75 -8.95
N ARG A 130 -28.78 -11.86 -8.76
CA ARG A 130 -28.53 -10.44 -8.45
C ARG A 130 -27.77 -10.28 -7.14
N LYS A 131 -28.14 -11.04 -6.10
CA LYS A 131 -27.44 -11.02 -4.82
C LYS A 131 -25.97 -11.44 -4.96
N LEU A 132 -25.70 -12.56 -5.64
CA LEU A 132 -24.33 -13.05 -5.83
C LEU A 132 -23.50 -12.09 -6.70
N GLY A 133 -24.12 -11.48 -7.71
CA GLY A 133 -23.52 -10.41 -8.50
C GLY A 133 -23.12 -9.21 -7.63
N ASN A 134 -24.02 -8.75 -6.75
CA ASN A 134 -23.75 -7.66 -5.82
C ASN A 134 -22.64 -8.02 -4.81
N ASP A 135 -22.65 -9.26 -4.29
CA ASP A 135 -21.60 -9.74 -3.38
C ASP A 135 -20.21 -9.71 -4.06
N TYR A 136 -20.13 -10.04 -5.35
CA TYR A 136 -18.89 -9.90 -6.14
C TYR A 136 -18.47 -8.43 -6.29
N VAL A 137 -19.40 -7.55 -6.68
CA VAL A 137 -19.14 -6.11 -6.87
C VAL A 137 -18.64 -5.45 -5.59
N GLU A 138 -19.24 -5.76 -4.43
CA GLU A 138 -18.83 -5.18 -3.15
C GLU A 138 -17.43 -5.61 -2.73
N VAL A 139 -17.04 -6.87 -2.99
CA VAL A 139 -15.66 -7.32 -2.74
C VAL A 139 -14.67 -6.59 -3.65
N PHE A 140 -15.00 -6.43 -4.94
CA PHE A 140 -14.16 -5.70 -5.89
C PHE A 140 -14.03 -4.23 -5.50
N LYS A 141 -15.12 -3.57 -5.14
CA LYS A 141 -15.14 -2.19 -4.65
C LYS A 141 -14.24 -2.01 -3.42
N ALA A 142 -14.33 -2.90 -2.44
CA ALA A 142 -13.47 -2.86 -1.27
C ALA A 142 -11.96 -2.98 -1.62
N MET A 143 -11.62 -3.79 -2.63
CA MET A 143 -10.25 -3.89 -3.13
C MET A 143 -9.79 -2.60 -3.81
N LEU A 144 -10.63 -2.01 -4.67
CA LEU A 144 -10.34 -0.75 -5.34
C LEU A 144 -10.11 0.38 -4.33
N GLU A 145 -10.98 0.51 -3.35
CA GLU A 145 -10.86 1.50 -2.28
C GLU A 145 -9.54 1.34 -1.50
N GLN A 146 -9.11 0.09 -1.26
CA GLN A 146 -7.81 -0.13 -0.65
C GLN A 146 -6.67 0.28 -1.57
N HIS A 147 -6.73 0.00 -2.87
CA HIS A 147 -5.72 0.48 -3.82
C HIS A 147 -5.62 2.01 -3.86
N ILE A 148 -6.74 2.72 -3.79
CA ILE A 148 -6.78 4.19 -3.70
C ILE A 148 -6.11 4.67 -2.42
N ARG A 149 -6.51 4.13 -1.25
CA ARG A 149 -5.88 4.49 0.04
C ARG A 149 -4.37 4.25 0.02
N ASN A 150 -3.95 3.11 -0.50
CA ASN A 150 -2.55 2.71 -0.59
C ASN A 150 -1.74 3.67 -1.45
N ARG A 151 -2.30 4.09 -2.60
CA ARG A 151 -1.69 5.10 -3.48
C ARG A 151 -1.54 6.44 -2.77
N ASN A 152 -2.58 6.88 -2.06
CA ASN A 152 -2.57 8.15 -1.32
C ASN A 152 -1.51 8.14 -0.20
N VAL A 153 -1.35 7.02 0.51
CA VAL A 153 -0.30 6.88 1.53
C VAL A 153 1.09 6.98 0.90
N VAL A 154 1.32 6.35 -0.27
CA VAL A 154 2.60 6.51 -0.98
C VAL A 154 2.83 7.98 -1.36
N HIS A 155 1.83 8.66 -1.91
CA HIS A 155 1.94 10.08 -2.28
C HIS A 155 2.26 10.99 -1.08
N ALA A 156 1.76 10.65 0.11
CA ALA A 156 2.08 11.35 1.34
C ALA A 156 3.48 11.05 1.90
N ILE A 157 4.14 9.98 1.45
CA ILE A 157 5.55 9.69 1.77
C ILE A 157 6.50 10.52 0.88
N LEU A 158 6.11 10.76 -0.36
CA LEU A 158 6.88 11.51 -1.34
C LEU A 158 6.83 13.03 -1.08
N SER A 159 7.88 13.75 -1.45
CA SER A 159 7.86 15.21 -1.54
C SER A 159 6.99 15.69 -2.70
N ALA A 160 6.74 17.00 -2.78
CA ALA A 160 6.02 17.58 -3.92
C ALA A 160 6.76 17.33 -5.24
N ASP A 161 8.06 17.63 -5.26
CA ASP A 161 8.90 17.48 -6.45
C ASP A 161 8.97 16.01 -6.90
N GLN A 162 9.12 15.07 -5.97
CA GLN A 162 9.09 13.63 -6.27
C GLN A 162 7.74 13.19 -6.86
N ARG A 163 6.61 13.74 -6.38
CA ARG A 163 5.29 13.45 -6.95
C ARG A 163 5.14 14.03 -8.36
N ASP A 164 5.70 15.21 -8.62
CA ASP A 164 5.62 15.83 -9.94
C ASP A 164 6.51 15.11 -10.95
N GLN A 165 7.71 14.72 -10.54
CA GLN A 165 8.57 13.83 -11.33
C GLN A 165 7.86 12.50 -11.63
N LEU A 166 7.21 11.89 -10.64
CA LEU A 166 6.49 10.63 -10.82
C LEU A 166 5.41 10.68 -11.90
N LYS A 167 4.79 11.85 -12.15
CA LYS A 167 3.76 12.01 -13.19
C LYS A 167 4.34 11.91 -14.62
N THR A 168 5.63 12.20 -14.78
CA THR A 168 6.30 12.23 -16.09
C THR A 168 7.12 10.98 -16.37
N MET A 169 7.35 10.15 -15.36
CA MET A 169 8.10 8.90 -15.47
C MET A 169 7.32 7.83 -16.25
N LYS A 170 8.03 7.10 -17.11
CA LYS A 170 7.49 5.90 -17.75
C LYS A 170 7.46 4.77 -16.73
N MET A 171 6.26 4.34 -16.37
CA MET A 171 6.08 3.21 -15.48
C MET A 171 6.11 1.92 -16.29
N ASP A 172 6.99 0.98 -15.91
CA ASP A 172 6.95 -0.37 -16.48
C ASP A 172 5.74 -1.12 -15.89
N HIS A 173 4.64 -1.08 -16.63
CA HIS A 173 3.45 -1.88 -16.37
C HIS A 173 3.66 -3.29 -16.91
N GLY A 174 4.73 -3.97 -16.47
CA GLY A 174 5.27 -5.12 -17.17
C GLY A 174 4.20 -6.09 -17.67
N MET A 175 4.21 -6.28 -18.99
CA MET A 175 3.24 -7.08 -19.75
C MET A 175 2.97 -8.40 -19.03
N HIS A 176 1.71 -8.64 -18.68
CA HIS A 176 1.25 -9.98 -18.31
C HIS A 176 1.21 -10.83 -19.59
N GLY A 177 2.36 -11.38 -19.99
CA GLY A 177 2.40 -12.57 -20.84
C GLY A 177 1.91 -13.75 -20.00
N SER A 178 0.60 -13.95 -19.92
CA SER A 178 0.01 -15.13 -19.31
C SER A 178 0.25 -16.34 -20.19
N ASN A 179 1.44 -16.91 -20.12
CA ASN A 179 1.68 -18.30 -20.47
C ASN A 179 1.34 -19.14 -19.23
N HIS A 180 0.04 -19.27 -18.94
CA HIS A 180 -0.49 -20.27 -18.02
C HIS A 180 -1.48 -21.12 -18.80
N SER A 181 -0.92 -21.99 -19.63
CA SER A 181 -1.57 -23.22 -20.03
C SER A 181 -1.91 -24.03 -18.77
N GLN A 182 -3.13 -24.56 -18.81
CA GLN A 182 -3.55 -25.85 -18.26
C GLN A 182 -4.16 -25.95 -16.85
N HIS A 183 -5.34 -26.59 -16.90
CA HIS A 183 -6.13 -27.29 -15.90
C HIS A 183 -6.70 -26.47 -14.73
N TYR A 184 -8.03 -26.39 -14.67
CA TYR A 184 -8.83 -27.18 -13.72
C TYR A 184 -10.20 -27.48 -14.35
N TYR A 185 -10.62 -28.74 -14.19
CA TYR A 185 -11.95 -29.27 -14.49
C TYR A 185 -13.05 -28.58 -13.67
#